data_AF-A0A843JRK7-F1
#
_entry.id   AF-A0A843JRK7-F1
#
_cell.length_a   1.000
_cell.length_b   1.000
_cell.length_c   1.000
_cell.angle_alpha   90.00
_cell.angle_beta   90.00
_cell.angle_gamma   90.00
#
_symmetry.space_group_name_H-M   'P 1'
#
loop_
_entity.id
_entity.type
_entity.pdbx_description
1 polymer ?
#
loop_
_entity_poly.entity_id
_entity_poly.type
_entity_poly.pdbx_seq_one_letter_code
_entity_poly.pdbx_strand_id
1 'polypeptide(L)'
;MRGDLHTLKRVCSYASVVMLVGEVAFIILAVGAAVFGALAFTDDDMRSTFVDVIKCNSSDISVLCSAAQMVLAFLAMFITVKVIHDIMVSIQREHSPFMEDTPKGFKLVCMTFLILSVPMTILEYGSREDIVLAIGVLLLCILISVVMYCLTIIFRYGHLLQDESDHTL
;
A
#
# COMPACT_ATOMS: atom_id res chain seq x y z
N MET A 1 -21.28 -28.21 -3.20
CA MET A 1 -20.37 -27.10 -3.57
C MET A 1 -19.00 -27.63 -4.05
N ARG A 2 -18.94 -28.51 -5.07
CA ARG A 2 -17.67 -29.12 -5.54
C ARG A 2 -16.95 -28.34 -6.65
N GLY A 3 -17.52 -27.23 -7.14
CA GLY A 3 -16.96 -26.40 -8.22
C GLY A 3 -16.21 -25.13 -7.78
N ASP A 4 -16.35 -24.71 -6.52
CA ASP A 4 -15.84 -23.39 -6.07
C ASP A 4 -14.34 -23.40 -5.74
N LEU A 5 -13.85 -24.46 -5.08
CA LEU A 5 -12.46 -24.50 -4.58
C LEU A 5 -11.42 -24.44 -5.71
N HIS A 6 -11.69 -25.15 -6.81
CA HIS A 6 -10.78 -25.17 -7.96
C HIS A 6 -10.77 -23.82 -8.70
N THR A 7 -11.91 -23.14 -8.75
CA THR A 7 -12.04 -21.80 -9.32
C THR A 7 -11.31 -20.77 -8.46
N LEU A 8 -11.50 -20.83 -7.14
CA LEU A 8 -10.79 -19.99 -6.18
C LEU A 8 -9.27 -20.14 -6.30
N LYS A 9 -8.76 -21.38 -6.40
CA LYS A 9 -7.33 -21.64 -6.57
C LYS A 9 -6.76 -21.03 -7.85
N ARG A 10 -7.50 -21.15 -8.96
CA ARG A 10 -7.08 -20.57 -10.25
C ARG A 10 -7.07 -19.04 -10.21
N VAL A 11 -8.09 -18.43 -9.59
CA VAL A 11 -8.16 -16.98 -9.40
C VAL A 11 -7.02 -16.48 -8.51
N CYS A 12 -6.80 -17.13 -7.36
CA CYS A 12 -5.70 -16.75 -6.48
C CYS A 12 -4.33 -16.94 -7.14
N SER A 13 -4.14 -17.98 -7.97
CA SER A 13 -2.89 -18.21 -8.72
C SER A 13 -2.61 -17.12 -9.75
N TYR A 14 -3.62 -16.73 -10.51
CA TYR A 14 -3.48 -15.60 -11.43
C TYR A 14 -3.24 -14.29 -10.67
N ALA A 15 -4.01 -14.05 -9.61
CA ALA A 15 -3.89 -12.86 -8.78
C ALA A 15 -2.51 -12.77 -8.12
N SER A 16 -1.92 -13.87 -7.63
CA SER A 16 -0.57 -13.84 -7.04
C SER A 16 0.49 -13.47 -8.07
N VAL A 17 0.39 -13.97 -9.31
CA VAL A 17 1.34 -13.56 -10.36
C VAL A 17 1.20 -12.07 -10.68
N VAL A 18 -0.04 -11.56 -10.78
CA VAL A 18 -0.29 -10.13 -11.00
C VAL A 18 0.25 -9.29 -9.83
N MET A 19 0.03 -9.71 -8.58
CA MET A 19 0.53 -8.99 -7.41
C MET A 19 2.07 -9.00 -7.36
N LEU A 20 2.72 -10.12 -7.70
CA LEU A 20 4.18 -10.19 -7.78
C LEU A 20 4.75 -9.23 -8.82
N VAL A 21 4.13 -9.12 -9.99
CA VAL A 21 4.51 -8.11 -11.00
C VAL A 21 4.30 -6.70 -10.44
N GLY A 22 3.21 -6.48 -9.71
CA GLY A 22 2.92 -5.23 -9.01
C GLY A 22 3.97 -4.86 -7.97
N GLU A 23 4.44 -5.82 -7.17
CA GLU A 23 5.53 -5.62 -6.20
C GLU A 23 6.80 -5.11 -6.87
N VAL A 24 7.23 -5.80 -7.93
CA VAL A 24 8.42 -5.41 -8.71
C VAL A 24 8.24 -4.02 -9.31
N ALA A 25 7.06 -3.74 -9.87
CA ALA A 25 6.76 -2.42 -10.44
C ALA A 25 6.83 -1.30 -9.39
N PHE A 26 6.27 -1.50 -8.19
CA PHE A 26 6.33 -0.49 -7.13
C PHE A 26 7.75 -0.26 -6.59
N ILE A 27 8.59 -1.30 -6.53
CA ILE A 27 10.01 -1.13 -6.20
C ILE A 27 10.72 -0.29 -7.27
N ILE A 28 10.51 -0.60 -8.55
CA ILE A 28 11.10 0.17 -9.66
C ILE A 28 10.65 1.63 -9.61
N LEU A 29 9.37 1.89 -9.34
CA LEU A 29 8.83 3.24 -9.20
C LEU A 29 9.40 3.96 -7.97
N ALA A 30 9.58 3.29 -6.83
CA ALA A 30 10.18 3.88 -5.64
C ALA A 30 11.64 4.29 -5.89
N VAL A 31 12.43 3.40 -6.52
CA VAL A 31 13.82 3.69 -6.90
C VAL A 31 13.87 4.80 -7.95
N GLY A 32 13.01 4.74 -8.96
CA GLY A 32 12.91 5.76 -10.00
C GLY A 32 12.56 7.13 -9.44
N ALA A 33 11.63 7.20 -8.48
CA ALA A 33 11.27 8.44 -7.79
C ALA A 33 12.43 9.00 -6.95
N ALA A 34 13.18 8.13 -6.26
CA ALA A 34 14.35 8.55 -5.49
C ALA A 34 15.46 9.11 -6.40
N VAL A 35 15.73 8.43 -7.53
CA VAL A 35 16.73 8.89 -8.52
C VAL A 35 16.27 10.19 -9.17
N PHE A 36 15.03 10.27 -9.62
CA PHE A 36 14.48 11.46 -10.27
C PHE A 36 14.46 12.66 -9.31
N GLY A 37 14.08 12.44 -8.06
CA GLY A 37 14.17 13.45 -7.00
C GLY A 37 15.60 13.90 -6.74
N ALA A 38 16.58 12.99 -6.69
CA ALA A 38 17.99 13.33 -6.51
C ALA A 38 18.54 14.15 -7.68
N LEU A 39 18.19 13.79 -8.92
CA LEU A 39 18.61 14.51 -10.13
C LEU A 39 18.06 15.94 -10.18
N ALA A 40 16.84 16.15 -9.65
CA ALA A 40 16.24 17.48 -9.54
C ALA A 40 17.02 18.44 -8.62
N PHE A 41 17.93 17.94 -7.77
CA PHE A 41 18.83 18.79 -6.97
C PHE A 41 20.16 19.07 -7.66
N THR A 42 20.54 18.29 -8.67
CA THR A 42 21.85 18.43 -9.34
C THR A 42 21.77 19.21 -10.65
N ASP A 43 20.62 19.19 -11.32
CA ASP A 43 20.45 19.73 -12.66
C ASP A 43 19.16 20.57 -12.75
N ASP A 44 19.29 21.82 -13.21
CA ASP A 44 18.20 22.78 -13.33
C ASP A 44 17.17 22.36 -14.40
N ASP A 45 17.61 21.68 -15.47
CA ASP A 45 16.71 21.13 -16.50
C ASP A 45 15.87 19.98 -15.93
N MET A 46 16.48 19.13 -15.11
CA MET A 46 15.76 18.05 -14.43
C MET A 46 14.83 18.59 -13.35
N ARG A 47 15.23 19.65 -12.64
CA ARG A 47 14.39 20.34 -11.66
C ARG A 47 13.12 20.90 -12.27
N SER A 48 13.23 21.63 -13.38
CA SER A 48 12.06 22.19 -14.07
C SER A 48 11.11 21.08 -14.54
N THR A 49 11.66 20.01 -15.13
CA THR A 49 10.90 18.82 -15.54
C THR A 49 10.18 18.18 -14.35
N PHE A 50 10.86 18.02 -13.20
CA PHE A 50 10.28 17.46 -11.99
C PHE A 50 9.11 18.32 -11.49
N VAL A 51 9.32 19.63 -11.40
CA VAL A 51 8.30 20.60 -10.96
C VAL A 51 7.07 20.56 -11.87
N ASP A 52 7.25 20.47 -13.19
CA ASP A 52 6.14 20.41 -14.14
C ASP A 52 5.34 19.10 -14.05
N VAL A 53 6.04 17.96 -13.87
CA VAL A 53 5.40 16.65 -13.78
C VAL A 53 4.66 16.48 -12.45
N ILE A 54 5.29 16.90 -11.35
CA ILE A 54 4.77 16.70 -9.99
C ILE A 54 3.87 17.84 -9.54
N LYS A 55 3.91 18.99 -10.23
CA LYS A 55 3.16 20.20 -9.91
C LYS A 55 3.39 20.64 -8.46
N CYS A 56 4.65 20.66 -8.04
CA CYS A 56 5.06 21.17 -6.74
C CYS A 56 5.57 22.61 -6.87
N ASN A 57 5.77 23.29 -5.74
CA ASN A 57 6.46 24.57 -5.77
C ASN A 57 7.92 24.38 -6.20
N SER A 58 8.51 25.41 -6.81
CA SER A 58 9.88 25.35 -7.32
C SER A 58 10.95 25.54 -6.24
N SER A 59 10.59 25.58 -4.95
CA SER A 59 11.56 25.74 -3.85
C SER A 59 12.32 24.43 -3.58
N ASP A 60 13.56 24.50 -3.07
CA ASP A 60 14.36 23.30 -2.75
C ASP A 60 13.65 22.39 -1.74
N ILE A 61 13.00 23.01 -0.74
CA ILE A 61 12.24 22.31 0.29
C ILE A 61 11.04 21.59 -0.35
N SER A 62 10.33 22.25 -1.25
CA SER A 62 9.16 21.68 -1.91
C SER A 62 9.52 20.50 -2.81
N VAL A 63 10.64 20.59 -3.54
CA VAL A 63 11.17 19.46 -4.34
C VAL A 63 11.54 18.29 -3.42
N LEU A 64 12.20 18.56 -2.29
CA LEU A 64 12.59 17.54 -1.32
C LEU A 64 11.35 16.83 -0.74
N CYS A 65 10.37 17.62 -0.30
CA CYS A 65 9.13 17.11 0.26
C CYS A 65 8.38 16.24 -0.75
N SER A 66 8.29 16.68 -2.01
CA SER A 66 7.63 15.95 -3.09
C SER A 66 8.32 14.62 -3.40
N ALA A 67 9.65 14.64 -3.53
CA ALA A 67 10.43 13.43 -3.81
C ALA A 67 10.29 12.41 -2.67
N ALA A 68 10.42 12.86 -1.42
CA ALA A 68 10.25 12.00 -0.25
C ALA A 68 8.82 11.42 -0.18
N GLN A 69 7.81 12.23 -0.46
CA GLN A 69 6.41 11.79 -0.47
C GLN A 69 6.15 10.73 -1.53
N MET A 70 6.66 10.89 -2.74
CA MET A 70 6.53 9.89 -3.80
C MET A 70 7.15 8.56 -3.40
N VAL A 71 8.36 8.57 -2.85
CA VAL A 71 9.04 7.36 -2.38
C VAL A 71 8.21 6.67 -1.29
N LEU A 72 7.73 7.42 -0.29
CA LEU A 72 6.88 6.87 0.77
C LEU A 72 5.56 6.31 0.24
N ALA A 73 4.93 6.98 -0.74
CA ALA A 73 3.71 6.49 -1.39
C ALA A 73 3.94 5.14 -2.10
N PHE A 74 5.02 5.03 -2.87
CA PHE A 74 5.35 3.79 -3.57
C PHE A 74 5.72 2.66 -2.60
N LEU A 75 6.42 2.96 -1.51
CA LEU A 75 6.69 1.98 -0.45
C LEU A 75 5.42 1.52 0.27
N ALA A 76 4.47 2.43 0.55
CA ALA A 76 3.18 2.07 1.14
C ALA A 76 2.39 1.14 0.22
N MET A 77 2.32 1.47 -1.08
CA MET A 77 1.66 0.62 -2.08
C MET A 77 2.36 -0.74 -2.23
N PHE A 78 3.70 -0.77 -2.22
CA PHE A 78 4.45 -2.02 -2.20
C PHE A 78 4.06 -2.91 -1.02
N ILE A 79 4.01 -2.36 0.19
CA ILE A 79 3.60 -3.12 1.39
C ILE A 79 2.18 -3.67 1.22
N THR A 80 1.24 -2.87 0.70
CA THR A 80 -0.13 -3.32 0.45
C THR A 80 -0.18 -4.48 -0.54
N VAL A 81 0.49 -4.35 -1.69
CA VAL A 81 0.50 -5.40 -2.71
C VAL A 81 1.17 -6.66 -2.19
N LYS A 82 2.29 -6.52 -1.46
CA LYS A 82 2.98 -7.65 -0.83
C LYS A 82 2.09 -8.41 0.14
N VAL A 83 1.37 -7.70 1.02
CA VAL A 83 0.42 -8.34 1.94
C VAL A 83 -0.67 -9.10 1.18
N ILE A 84 -1.23 -8.49 0.13
CA ILE A 84 -2.26 -9.15 -0.68
C ILE A 84 -1.69 -10.36 -1.41
N HIS A 85 -0.48 -10.26 -1.97
CA HIS A 85 0.24 -11.36 -2.59
C HIS A 85 0.39 -12.53 -1.61
N ASP A 86 0.92 -12.26 -0.42
CA ASP A 86 1.17 -13.27 0.61
C ASP A 86 -0.13 -13.97 1.02
N ILE A 87 -1.23 -13.22 1.19
CA ILE A 87 -2.57 -13.79 1.44
C ILE A 87 -3.01 -14.69 0.28
N MET A 88 -2.85 -14.26 -0.97
CA MET A 88 -3.23 -15.06 -2.15
C MET A 88 -2.42 -16.35 -2.27
N VAL A 89 -1.11 -16.30 -1.98
CA VAL A 89 -0.24 -17.48 -1.94
C VAL A 89 -0.66 -18.41 -0.81
N SER A 90 -1.02 -17.88 0.35
CA SER A 90 -1.51 -18.68 1.47
C SER A 90 -2.79 -19.43 1.11
N ILE A 91 -3.78 -18.72 0.56
CA ILE A 91 -5.07 -19.31 0.14
C ILE A 91 -4.86 -20.44 -0.89
N GLN A 92 -3.90 -20.30 -1.80
CA GLN A 92 -3.57 -21.37 -2.76
C GLN A 92 -3.03 -22.64 -2.10
N ARG A 93 -2.35 -22.52 -0.96
CA ARG A 93 -1.70 -23.64 -0.25
C ARG A 93 -2.65 -24.33 0.71
N GLU A 94 -3.32 -23.58 1.59
CA GLU A 94 -4.10 -24.17 2.68
C GLU A 94 -5.61 -24.23 2.40
N HIS A 95 -6.06 -23.72 1.25
CA HIS A 95 -7.45 -23.80 0.77
C HIS A 95 -8.50 -23.06 1.65
N SER A 96 -8.08 -22.21 2.59
CA SER A 96 -8.96 -21.30 3.35
C SER A 96 -8.38 -19.88 3.39
N PRO A 97 -9.23 -18.84 3.29
CA PRO A 97 -8.83 -17.46 3.54
C PRO A 97 -8.75 -17.09 5.03
N PHE A 98 -9.29 -17.91 5.93
CA PHE A 98 -9.38 -17.63 7.36
C PHE A 98 -8.25 -18.26 8.16
N MET A 99 -7.03 -17.86 7.83
CA MET A 99 -5.84 -18.24 8.59
C MET A 99 -5.53 -17.23 9.68
N GLU A 100 -4.79 -17.67 10.70
CA GLU A 100 -4.34 -16.82 11.80
C GLU A 100 -3.48 -15.63 11.31
N ASP A 101 -2.75 -15.80 10.21
CA ASP A 101 -1.82 -14.80 9.68
C ASP A 101 -2.48 -13.78 8.74
N THR A 102 -3.61 -14.10 8.12
CA THR A 102 -4.34 -13.18 7.21
C THR A 102 -4.75 -11.87 7.92
N PRO A 103 -5.36 -11.89 9.12
CA PRO A 103 -5.63 -10.68 9.89
C PRO A 103 -4.37 -9.88 10.23
N LYS A 104 -3.24 -10.54 10.50
CA LYS A 104 -1.96 -9.86 10.81
C LYS A 104 -1.49 -9.05 9.59
N GLY A 105 -1.68 -9.58 8.38
CA GLY A 105 -1.41 -8.88 7.13
C GLY A 105 -2.23 -7.59 6.98
N PHE A 106 -3.56 -7.67 7.10
CA PHE A 106 -4.42 -6.48 7.02
C PHE A 106 -4.10 -5.45 8.11
N LYS A 107 -3.78 -5.93 9.32
CA LYS A 107 -3.35 -5.06 10.43
C LYS A 107 -2.03 -4.34 10.10
N LEU A 108 -1.10 -4.99 9.42
CA LEU A 108 0.15 -4.37 8.97
C LEU A 108 -0.15 -3.20 8.04
N VAL A 109 -0.97 -3.41 7.00
CA VAL A 109 -1.36 -2.34 6.06
C VAL A 109 -2.07 -1.20 6.79
N CYS A 110 -3.00 -1.52 7.69
CA CYS A 110 -3.66 -0.53 8.54
C CYS A 110 -2.65 0.32 9.31
N MET A 111 -1.70 -0.30 10.00
CA MET A 111 -0.70 0.43 10.79
C MET A 111 0.24 1.25 9.90
N THR A 112 0.62 0.73 8.73
CA THR A 112 1.44 1.46 7.76
C THR A 112 0.78 2.77 7.34
N PHE A 113 -0.49 2.73 6.90
CA PHE A 113 -1.20 3.95 6.49
C PHE A 113 -1.51 4.88 7.66
N LEU A 114 -1.78 4.34 8.86
CA LEU A 114 -2.01 5.15 10.05
C LEU A 114 -0.75 5.92 10.43
N ILE A 115 0.41 5.25 10.47
CA ILE A 115 1.70 5.86 10.80
C ILE A 115 2.13 6.84 9.70
N LEU A 116 1.95 6.48 8.42
CA LEU A 116 2.31 7.34 7.30
C LEU A 116 1.37 8.53 7.12
N SER A 117 0.17 8.52 7.69
CA SER A 117 -0.79 9.61 7.55
C SER A 117 -0.21 10.98 7.93
N VAL A 118 0.51 11.07 9.05
CA VAL A 118 1.14 12.31 9.52
C VAL A 118 2.28 12.76 8.62
N PRO A 119 3.35 11.98 8.38
CA PRO A 119 4.45 12.42 7.53
C PRO A 119 4.00 12.69 6.08
N MET A 120 3.11 11.89 5.50
CA MET A 120 2.59 12.15 4.15
C MET A 120 1.84 13.48 4.07
N THR A 121 1.08 13.83 5.10
CA THR A 121 0.37 15.12 5.19
C THR A 121 1.34 16.29 5.30
N ILE A 122 2.37 16.17 6.14
CA ILE A 122 3.39 17.21 6.31
C ILE A 122 4.17 17.42 5.00
N LEU A 123 4.51 16.33 4.31
CA LEU A 123 5.22 16.40 3.04
C LEU A 123 4.36 17.00 1.92
N GLU A 124 3.07 16.65 1.84
CA GLU A 124 2.15 17.27 0.86
C GLU A 124 2.04 18.78 1.10
N TYR A 125 1.88 19.19 2.37
CA TYR A 125 1.86 20.62 2.71
C TYR A 125 3.19 21.31 2.38
N GLY A 126 4.34 20.69 2.66
CA GLY A 126 5.65 21.25 2.30
C GLY A 126 5.91 21.30 0.79
N SER A 127 5.29 20.40 0.02
CA SER A 127 5.40 20.33 -1.44
C SER A 127 4.65 21.47 -2.14
N ARG A 128 3.42 21.76 -1.72
CA ARG A 128 2.49 22.65 -2.44
C ARG A 128 2.00 23.86 -1.66
N GLU A 129 2.23 23.88 -0.35
CA GLU A 129 1.67 24.86 0.60
C GLU A 129 0.13 24.91 0.55
N ASP A 130 -0.50 23.81 0.10
CA ASP A 130 -1.95 23.68 -0.01
C ASP A 130 -2.50 22.83 1.15
N ILE A 131 -3.17 23.50 2.07
CA ILE A 131 -3.76 22.87 3.24
C ILE A 131 -4.93 21.92 2.91
N VAL A 132 -5.67 22.19 1.83
CA VAL A 132 -6.82 21.39 1.43
C VAL A 132 -6.36 20.05 0.90
N LEU A 133 -5.34 20.04 0.04
CA LEU A 133 -4.73 18.81 -0.46
C LEU A 133 -4.06 18.00 0.67
N ALA A 134 -3.34 18.66 1.58
CA ALA A 134 -2.73 18.00 2.73
C ALA A 134 -3.78 17.31 3.62
N ILE A 135 -4.88 17.98 3.94
CA ILE A 135 -6.01 17.38 4.67
C ILE A 135 -6.61 16.21 3.87
N GLY A 136 -6.72 16.34 2.54
CA GLY A 136 -7.17 15.25 1.68
C GLY A 136 -6.31 13.99 1.80
N VAL A 137 -4.98 14.14 1.80
CA VAL A 137 -4.02 13.04 1.99
C VAL A 137 -4.17 12.41 3.38
N LEU A 138 -4.32 13.22 4.43
CA LEU A 138 -4.56 12.76 5.79
C LEU A 138 -5.81 11.86 5.86
N LEU A 139 -6.93 12.38 5.35
CA LEU A 139 -8.22 11.69 5.39
C LEU A 139 -8.19 10.40 4.57
N LEU A 140 -7.51 10.39 3.41
CA LEU A 140 -7.35 9.19 2.60
C LEU A 140 -6.57 8.10 3.34
N CYS A 141 -5.46 8.46 3.99
CA CYS A 141 -4.66 7.50 4.76
C CYS A 141 -5.46 6.93 5.95
N ILE A 142 -6.20 7.78 6.65
CA ILE A 142 -7.09 7.34 7.75
C ILE A 142 -8.18 6.41 7.21
N LEU A 143 -8.82 6.75 6.08
CA LEU A 143 -9.86 5.94 5.46
C LEU A 143 -9.34 4.54 5.10
N ILE A 144 -8.18 4.46 4.43
CA ILE A 144 -7.53 3.18 4.10
C ILE A 144 -7.27 2.38 5.39
N SER A 145 -6.77 3.03 6.43
CA SER A 145 -6.50 2.39 7.73
C SER A 145 -7.77 1.82 8.36
N VAL A 146 -8.86 2.59 8.38
CA VAL A 146 -10.15 2.15 8.92
C VAL A 146 -10.68 0.95 8.14
N VAL A 147 -10.67 0.99 6.81
CA VAL A 147 -11.12 -0.12 5.96
C VAL A 147 -10.29 -1.39 6.22
N MET A 148 -8.97 -1.27 6.29
CA MET A 148 -8.08 -2.41 6.57
C MET A 148 -8.26 -2.95 8.00
N TYR A 149 -8.56 -2.08 8.96
CA TYR A 149 -8.90 -2.50 10.32
C TYR A 149 -10.22 -3.26 10.37
N CYS A 150 -11.25 -2.82 9.64
CA CYS A 150 -12.50 -3.56 9.50
C CYS A 150 -12.27 -4.95 8.90
N LEU A 151 -11.46 -5.05 7.83
CA LEU A 151 -11.08 -6.35 7.25
C LEU A 151 -10.34 -7.22 8.26
N THR A 152 -9.42 -6.65 9.04
CA THR A 152 -8.72 -7.36 10.13
C THR A 152 -9.72 -8.02 11.10
N ILE A 153 -10.75 -7.28 11.53
CA ILE A 153 -11.77 -7.81 12.44
C ILE A 153 -12.57 -8.93 11.79
N ILE A 154 -13.05 -8.72 10.56
CA ILE A 154 -13.87 -9.71 9.83
C ILE A 154 -13.11 -11.02 9.66
N PHE A 155 -11.87 -10.97 9.20
CA PHE A 155 -11.08 -12.17 8.97
C PHE A 155 -10.67 -12.86 10.28
N ARG A 156 -10.39 -12.09 11.34
CA ARG A 156 -10.12 -12.66 12.67
C ARG A 156 -11.33 -13.39 13.22
N TYR A 157 -12.51 -12.80 13.07
CA TYR A 157 -13.76 -13.45 13.49
C TYR A 157 -14.06 -14.71 12.67
N GLY A 158 -13.85 -14.65 11.35
CA GLY A 158 -14.01 -15.83 10.49
C GLY A 158 -13.07 -16.98 10.86
N HIS A 159 -11.82 -16.67 11.25
CA HIS A 159 -10.87 -17.68 11.75
C HIS A 159 -11.36 -18.34 13.04
N LEU A 160 -11.83 -17.55 14.02
CA LEU A 160 -12.38 -18.08 15.27
C LEU A 160 -13.60 -18.99 15.02
N LEU A 161 -14.51 -18.61 14.13
CA LEU A 161 -15.66 -19.44 13.78
C LEU A 161 -15.26 -20.75 13.10
N GLN A 162 -14.21 -20.72 12.27
CA GLN A 162 -13.70 -21.93 11.63
C GLN A 162 -13.08 -22.88 12.67
N ASP A 163 -12.30 -22.34 13.60
CA ASP A 163 -11.68 -23.11 14.70
C ASP A 163 -12.73 -23.75 15.62
N GLU A 164 -13.76 -23.00 16.01
CA GLU A 164 -14.89 -23.53 16.80
C GLU A 164 -15.65 -24.64 16.05
N SER A 165 -15.82 -24.51 14.74
CA SER A 165 -16.48 -25.52 13.90
C SER A 165 -15.64 -26.79 13.77
N ASP A 166 -14.32 -26.66 13.60
CA ASP A 166 -13.39 -27.78 13.46
C ASP A 166 -13.23 -28.56 14.79
N HIS A 167 -13.44 -27.90 15.94
CA HIS A 167 -13.42 -28.52 17.26
C HIS A 167 -14.75 -29.13 17.73
N THR A 168 -15.86 -28.82 17.06
CA THR A 168 -17.21 -29.33 17.41
C THR A 168 -17.68 -30.50 16.54
N LEU A 169 -16.96 -30.79 15.44
CA LEU A 169 -17.18 -31.93 14.54
C LEU A 169 -16.25 -33.11 14.87
#